data_AF-A0A0Q9SBM3-F1
#
_entry.id   AF-A0A0Q9SBM3-F1
#
_cell.length_a   1.000
_cell.length_b   1.000
_cell.length_c   1.000
_cell.angle_alpha   90.00
_cell.angle_beta   90.00
_cell.angle_gamma   90.00
#
_symmetry.space_group_name_H-M   'P 1'
#
loop_
_entity.id
_entity.type
_entity.pdbx_description
1 polymer ?
#
loop_
_entity_poly.entity_id
_entity_poly.type
_entity_poly.pdbx_seq_one_letter_code
_entity_poly.pdbx_strand_id
1 'polypeptide(L)'
;MLTISQLASYAGVTVRAVRHYHAKGLLPEPERDASGYRRYDAAAVVELVRIRTLADAGVPLARVQELLVADDEEFAAAVEDIDRRLRSEIRQRQRHRERIAQLVAGESLALPPEAVAYLTRLRSLDVPEEMVEAERDAWILVAAQIPERMAFYMETKERQLDDPNVRDLYRDLAEITQWSADDPRLDQAAERLAAQFEQVPDDAWDEEMLPQDLADLLDGVFLSSVPGARRILTRLEQLGWTGWTNIQRLEPAG
;
A
#
# COMPACT_ATOMS: atom_id res chain seq x y z
N MET A 1 9.54 -53.06 12.66
CA MET A 1 10.63 -52.86 11.69
C MET A 1 10.08 -52.38 10.36
N LEU A 2 10.54 -51.24 9.87
CA LEU A 2 10.08 -50.53 8.67
C LEU A 2 11.08 -50.71 7.52
N THR A 3 10.58 -50.72 6.28
CA THR A 3 11.42 -50.52 5.09
C THR A 3 11.81 -49.05 4.94
N ILE A 4 12.82 -48.74 4.11
CA ILE A 4 13.22 -47.34 3.83
C ILE A 4 12.06 -46.49 3.29
N SER A 5 11.17 -47.07 2.47
CA SER A 5 10.01 -46.37 1.93
C SER A 5 8.98 -46.05 3.01
N GLN A 6 8.75 -46.99 3.93
CA GLN A 6 7.87 -46.76 5.08
C GLN A 6 8.48 -45.73 6.04
N LEU A 7 9.77 -45.85 6.37
CA LEU A 7 10.48 -44.87 7.21
C LEU A 7 10.36 -43.45 6.63
N ALA A 8 10.65 -43.30 5.34
CA ALA A 8 10.54 -42.02 4.65
C ALA A 8 9.11 -41.46 4.74
N SER A 9 8.10 -42.30 4.50
CA SER A 9 6.70 -41.91 4.61
C SER A 9 6.31 -41.48 6.03
N TYR A 10 6.74 -42.21 7.06
CA TYR A 10 6.42 -41.90 8.46
C TYR A 10 7.08 -40.60 8.93
N ALA A 11 8.32 -40.34 8.51
CA ALA A 11 9.00 -39.09 8.81
C ALA A 11 8.62 -37.93 7.87
N GLY A 12 7.76 -38.20 6.87
CA GLY A 12 7.33 -37.24 5.86
C GLY A 12 8.47 -36.68 5.00
N VAL A 13 9.48 -37.50 4.72
CA VAL A 13 10.59 -37.18 3.81
C VAL A 13 10.58 -38.10 2.59
N THR A 14 11.39 -37.79 1.59
CA THR A 14 11.58 -38.69 0.45
C THR A 14 12.59 -39.79 0.76
N VAL A 15 12.49 -40.95 0.11
CA VAL A 15 13.52 -42.00 0.17
C VAL A 15 14.90 -41.46 -0.23
N ARG A 16 14.94 -40.51 -1.16
CA ARG A 16 16.16 -39.80 -1.56
C ARG A 16 16.77 -39.02 -0.39
N ALA A 17 15.95 -38.34 0.42
CA ALA A 17 16.42 -37.64 1.61
C ALA A 17 17.01 -38.60 2.65
N VAL A 18 16.36 -39.75 2.90
CA VAL A 18 16.90 -40.78 3.81
C VAL A 18 18.27 -41.28 3.34
N ARG A 19 18.41 -41.59 2.04
CA ARG A 19 19.71 -41.97 1.45
C ARG A 19 20.75 -40.85 1.56
N HIS A 20 20.33 -39.60 1.41
CA HIS A 20 21.21 -38.45 1.56
C HIS A 20 21.73 -38.33 3.00
N TYR A 21 20.87 -38.50 4.00
CA TYR A 21 21.28 -38.46 5.41
C TYR A 21 22.19 -39.63 5.78
N HIS A 22 21.94 -40.83 5.25
CA HIS A 22 22.88 -41.95 5.35
C HIS A 22 24.25 -41.60 4.77
N ALA A 23 24.29 -41.07 3.53
CA ALA A 23 25.54 -40.70 2.87
C ALA A 23 26.31 -39.59 3.60
N LYS A 24 25.60 -38.74 4.36
CA LYS A 24 26.17 -37.68 5.19
C LYS A 24 26.48 -38.12 6.62
N GLY A 25 26.21 -39.38 6.98
CA GLY A 25 26.44 -39.91 8.33
C GLY A 25 25.50 -39.34 9.40
N LEU A 26 24.39 -38.72 9.00
CA LEU A 26 23.38 -38.15 9.90
C LEU A 26 22.42 -39.19 10.45
N LEU A 27 22.17 -40.27 9.70
CA LEU A 27 21.34 -41.38 10.12
C LEU A 27 22.14 -42.67 9.93
N PRO A 28 22.30 -43.53 10.94
CA PRO A 28 23.02 -44.79 10.79
C PRO A 28 22.31 -45.72 9.79
N GLU A 29 23.07 -46.37 8.91
CA GLU A 29 22.52 -47.43 8.05
C GLU A 29 22.49 -48.76 8.82
N PRO A 30 21.31 -49.36 9.05
CA PRO A 30 21.23 -50.68 9.65
C PRO A 30 21.75 -51.74 8.69
N GLU A 31 22.19 -52.86 9.27
CA GLU A 31 22.57 -54.05 8.51
C GLU A 31 21.38 -54.60 7.70
N ARG A 32 21.71 -55.37 6.66
CA ARG A 32 20.68 -56.07 5.87
C ARG A 32 20.21 -57.30 6.64
N ASP A 33 18.90 -57.49 6.72
CA ASP A 33 18.31 -58.71 7.26
C ASP A 33 18.61 -59.93 6.37
N ALA A 34 18.23 -61.12 6.82
CA ALA A 34 18.40 -62.37 6.06
C ALA A 34 17.69 -62.38 4.69
N SER A 35 16.75 -61.45 4.46
CA SER A 35 16.06 -61.25 3.17
C SER A 35 16.76 -60.21 2.28
N GLY A 36 17.88 -59.65 2.72
CA GLY A 36 18.68 -58.65 2.01
C GLY A 36 18.19 -57.20 2.14
N TYR A 37 17.17 -56.94 2.97
CA TYR A 37 16.57 -55.62 3.15
C TYR A 37 17.04 -54.93 4.42
N ARG A 38 17.17 -53.61 4.37
CA ARG A 38 17.40 -52.79 5.57
C ARG A 38 16.10 -52.60 6.35
N ARG A 39 16.19 -52.72 7.67
CA ARG A 39 15.06 -52.61 8.60
C ARG A 39 15.32 -51.54 9.63
N TYR A 40 14.37 -50.63 9.78
CA TYR A 40 14.44 -49.49 10.68
C TYR A 40 13.44 -49.65 11.81
N ASP A 41 13.83 -49.36 13.03
CA ASP A 41 12.95 -49.40 14.19
C ASP A 41 12.29 -48.04 14.43
N ALA A 42 11.60 -47.90 15.57
CA ALA A 42 10.97 -46.63 15.95
C ALA A 42 12.01 -45.55 16.29
N ALA A 43 13.20 -45.91 16.79
CA ALA A 43 14.25 -44.96 17.12
C ALA A 43 14.75 -44.25 15.85
N ALA A 44 14.94 -45.00 14.76
CA ALA A 44 15.28 -44.42 13.46
C ALA A 44 14.21 -43.42 12.94
N VAL A 45 12.93 -43.63 13.26
CA VAL A 45 11.87 -42.67 12.91
C VAL A 45 12.04 -41.38 13.72
N VAL A 46 12.25 -41.48 15.03
CA VAL A 46 12.45 -40.33 15.91
C VAL A 46 13.67 -39.51 15.49
N GLU A 47 14.78 -40.18 15.20
CA GLU A 47 16.01 -39.54 14.74
C GLU A 47 15.81 -38.82 13.40
N LEU A 48 15.14 -39.47 12.44
CA LEU A 48 14.84 -38.86 11.15
C LEU A 48 13.91 -37.64 11.27
N VAL A 49 12.92 -37.69 12.18
CA VAL A 49 12.05 -36.54 12.48
C VAL A 49 12.85 -35.39 13.11
N ARG A 50 13.79 -35.67 14.02
CA ARG A 50 14.69 -34.64 14.58
C ARG A 50 15.56 -33.99 13.50
N ILE A 51 16.22 -34.78 12.66
CA ILE A 51 17.05 -34.31 11.54
C ILE A 51 16.23 -33.38 10.65
N ARG A 52 15.05 -33.83 10.24
CA ARG A 52 14.15 -33.07 9.39
C ARG A 52 13.74 -31.76 10.05
N THR A 53 13.33 -31.80 11.31
CA THR A 53 12.82 -30.60 12.02
C THR A 53 13.90 -29.51 12.09
N LEU A 54 15.15 -29.87 12.40
CA LEU A 54 16.26 -28.93 12.41
C LEU A 54 16.60 -28.42 11.00
N ALA A 55 16.62 -29.30 10.01
CA ALA A 55 16.87 -28.92 8.61
C ALA A 55 15.78 -27.97 8.07
N ASP A 56 14.51 -28.24 8.35
CA ASP A 56 13.36 -27.40 7.97
C ASP A 56 13.39 -26.03 8.69
N ALA A 57 13.96 -25.98 9.91
CA ALA A 57 14.26 -24.73 10.63
C ALA A 57 15.49 -23.97 10.09
N GLY A 58 16.09 -24.45 9.00
CA GLY A 58 17.25 -23.83 8.33
C GLY A 58 18.58 -24.09 9.01
N VAL A 59 18.67 -25.10 9.90
CA VAL A 59 19.94 -25.49 10.53
C VAL A 59 20.80 -26.24 9.50
N PRO A 60 22.06 -25.82 9.26
CA PRO A 60 22.95 -26.53 8.35
C PRO A 60 23.18 -27.97 8.80
N LEU A 61 23.22 -28.92 7.85
CA LEU A 61 23.36 -30.36 8.14
C LEU A 61 24.60 -30.71 8.99
N ALA A 62 25.69 -29.97 8.86
CA ALA A 62 26.88 -30.15 9.71
C ALA A 62 26.56 -29.85 11.19
N ARG A 63 25.82 -28.76 11.46
CA ARG A 63 25.36 -28.42 12.80
C ARG A 63 24.30 -29.39 13.32
N VAL A 64 23.44 -29.92 12.43
CA VAL A 64 22.50 -30.99 12.81
C VAL A 64 23.25 -32.19 13.36
N GLN A 65 24.34 -32.60 12.71
CA GLN A 65 25.15 -33.73 13.18
C GLN A 65 25.72 -33.50 14.58
N GLU A 66 26.25 -32.29 14.85
CA GLU A 66 26.74 -31.90 16.19
C GLU A 66 25.62 -31.97 17.23
N LEU A 67 24.42 -31.52 16.90
CA LEU A 67 23.27 -31.52 17.81
C LEU A 67 22.70 -32.91 18.10
N LEU A 68 22.82 -33.87 17.18
CA LEU A 68 22.33 -35.23 17.40
C LEU A 68 23.17 -36.01 18.42
N VAL A 69 24.43 -35.63 18.60
CA VAL A 69 25.37 -36.28 19.55
C VAL A 69 25.59 -35.47 20.82
N ALA A 70 25.02 -34.26 20.90
CA ALA A 70 25.06 -33.39 22.07
C ALA A 70 24.27 -34.01 23.23
N ASP A 71 24.64 -33.66 24.46
CA ASP A 71 23.83 -34.01 25.62
C ASP A 71 22.53 -33.17 25.68
N ASP A 72 21.64 -33.54 26.62
CA ASP A 72 20.32 -32.90 26.73
C ASP A 72 20.41 -31.39 27.04
N GLU A 73 21.44 -30.95 27.78
CA GLU A 73 21.61 -29.54 28.17
C GLU A 73 22.16 -28.72 26.99
N GLU A 74 23.19 -29.23 26.31
CA GLU A 74 23.75 -28.65 25.09
C GLU A 74 22.70 -28.55 23.98
N PHE A 75 21.89 -29.60 23.81
CA PHE A 75 20.82 -29.61 22.81
C PHE A 75 19.75 -28.57 23.13
N ALA A 76 19.31 -28.49 24.39
CA ALA A 76 18.30 -27.50 24.81
C ALA A 76 18.79 -26.06 24.59
N ALA A 77 20.04 -25.76 24.97
CA ALA A 77 20.64 -24.44 24.75
C ALA A 77 20.73 -24.09 23.26
N ALA A 78 21.09 -25.05 22.40
CA ALA A 78 21.15 -24.83 20.97
C ALA A 78 19.76 -24.61 20.33
N VAL A 79 18.73 -25.33 20.78
CA VAL A 79 17.36 -25.11 20.33
C VAL A 79 16.88 -23.72 20.72
N GLU A 80 17.21 -23.24 21.92
CA GLU A 80 16.88 -21.88 22.35
C GLU A 80 17.56 -20.82 21.48
N ASP A 81 18.83 -21.02 21.12
CA ASP A 81 19.54 -20.12 20.21
C ASP A 81 18.93 -20.11 18.80
N ILE A 82 18.55 -21.27 18.28
CA ILE A 82 17.83 -21.40 17.00
C ILE A 82 16.51 -20.60 17.05
N ASP A 83 15.70 -20.78 18.09
CA ASP A 83 14.44 -20.03 18.26
C ASP A 83 14.68 -18.53 18.36
N ARG A 84 15.69 -18.09 19.12
CA ARG A 84 16.07 -16.68 19.24
C ARG A 84 16.43 -16.06 17.89
N ARG A 85 17.23 -16.77 17.07
CA ARG A 85 17.56 -16.37 15.70
C ARG A 85 16.31 -16.26 14.83
N LEU A 86 15.45 -17.29 14.84
CA LEU A 86 14.21 -17.31 14.05
C LEU A 86 13.28 -16.15 14.42
N ARG A 87 13.11 -15.85 15.72
CA ARG A 87 12.34 -14.69 16.18
C ARG A 87 12.93 -13.38 15.66
N SER A 88 14.25 -13.26 15.60
CA SER A 88 14.92 -12.08 15.03
C SER A 88 14.65 -11.93 13.53
N GLU A 89 14.75 -13.02 12.78
CA GLU A 89 14.46 -13.06 11.35
C GLU A 89 13.00 -12.74 11.06
N ILE A 90 12.05 -13.25 11.86
CA ILE A 90 10.62 -12.91 11.76
C ILE A 90 10.42 -11.42 11.96
N ARG A 91 10.99 -10.83 13.03
CA ARG A 91 10.90 -9.38 13.27
C ARG A 91 11.50 -8.57 12.12
N GLN A 92 12.61 -9.01 11.54
CA GLN A 92 13.22 -8.34 10.39
C GLN A 92 12.31 -8.43 9.15
N ARG A 93 11.76 -9.61 8.85
CA ARG A 93 10.84 -9.81 7.73
C ARG A 93 9.55 -9.00 7.89
N GLN A 94 9.01 -8.92 9.11
CA GLN A 94 7.86 -8.06 9.43
C GLN A 94 8.16 -6.59 9.16
N ARG A 95 9.29 -6.08 9.66
CA ARG A 95 9.73 -4.70 9.37
C ARG A 95 9.93 -4.43 7.87
N HIS A 96 10.46 -5.40 7.12
CA HIS A 96 10.57 -5.26 5.67
C HIS A 96 9.19 -5.23 5.00
N ARG A 97 8.24 -6.06 5.44
CA ARG A 97 6.85 -6.03 4.95
C ARG A 97 6.17 -4.70 5.25
N GLU A 98 6.36 -4.15 6.44
CA GLU A 98 5.84 -2.84 6.83
C GLU A 98 6.40 -1.73 5.93
N ARG A 99 7.72 -1.71 5.67
CA ARG A 99 8.33 -0.76 4.75
C ARG A 99 7.82 -0.88 3.32
N ILE A 100 7.64 -2.11 2.82
CA ILE A 100 7.06 -2.33 1.48
C ILE A 100 5.59 -1.89 1.45
N ALA A 101 4.82 -2.13 2.51
CA ALA A 101 3.45 -1.66 2.62
C ALA A 101 3.38 -0.11 2.62
N GLN A 102 4.35 0.56 3.24
CA GLN A 102 4.48 2.02 3.17
C GLN A 102 4.79 2.52 1.75
N LEU A 103 5.46 1.74 0.90
CA LEU A 103 5.66 2.09 -0.51
C LEU A 103 4.36 1.97 -1.33
N VAL A 104 3.49 1.01 -1.00
CA VAL A 104 2.16 0.85 -1.62
C VAL A 104 1.21 1.93 -1.14
N ALA A 105 1.36 2.40 0.11
CA ALA A 105 0.74 3.62 0.62
C ALA A 105 1.43 4.88 0.07
N GLY A 106 1.66 4.96 -1.25
CA GLY A 106 2.25 6.12 -1.92
C GLY A 106 1.57 7.45 -1.57
N GLU A 107 0.29 7.39 -1.15
CA GLU A 107 -0.46 8.51 -0.57
C GLU A 107 0.23 9.10 0.68
N SER A 108 0.72 8.28 1.62
CA SER A 108 1.30 8.73 2.89
C SER A 108 2.79 9.09 2.81
N LEU A 109 3.45 8.83 1.67
CA LEU A 109 4.85 9.22 1.45
C LEU A 109 4.98 10.65 0.92
N ALA A 110 3.96 11.15 0.23
CA ALA A 110 3.94 12.47 -0.39
C ALA A 110 2.96 13.45 0.28
N LEU A 111 1.95 12.94 1.01
CA LEU A 111 0.96 13.76 1.69
C LEU A 111 1.03 13.62 3.21
N PRO A 112 0.76 14.70 3.96
CA PRO A 112 0.60 14.64 5.41
C PRO A 112 -0.68 13.88 5.80
N PRO A 113 -0.77 13.34 7.03
CA PRO A 113 -1.92 12.53 7.48
C PRO A 113 -3.28 13.21 7.31
N GLU A 114 -3.33 14.53 7.49
CA GLU A 114 -4.54 15.35 7.34
C GLU A 114 -5.05 15.33 5.89
N ALA A 115 -4.16 15.33 4.91
CA ALA A 115 -4.55 15.22 3.50
C ALA A 115 -5.04 13.82 3.13
N VAL A 116 -4.46 12.78 3.72
CA VAL A 116 -4.97 11.41 3.56
C VAL A 116 -6.38 11.26 4.16
N ALA A 117 -6.63 11.90 5.31
CA ALA A 117 -7.95 11.93 5.93
C ALA A 117 -8.99 12.63 5.04
N TYR A 118 -8.63 13.79 4.47
CA TYR A 118 -9.45 14.51 3.49
C TYR A 118 -9.80 13.65 2.26
N LEU A 119 -8.81 12.99 1.62
CA LEU A 119 -9.07 12.12 0.46
C LEU A 119 -9.96 10.93 0.83
N THR A 120 -9.77 10.35 2.02
CA THR A 120 -10.64 9.30 2.55
C THR A 120 -12.08 9.81 2.73
N ARG A 121 -12.23 11.06 3.17
CA ARG A 121 -13.54 11.71 3.31
C ARG A 121 -14.23 11.89 1.96
N LEU A 122 -13.52 12.33 0.92
CA LEU A 122 -14.07 12.44 -0.43
C LEU A 122 -14.59 11.08 -0.93
N ARG A 123 -13.83 10.00 -0.75
CA ARG A 123 -14.28 8.64 -1.10
C ARG A 123 -15.55 8.24 -0.36
N SER A 124 -15.71 8.65 0.89
CA SER A 124 -16.93 8.37 1.68
C SER A 124 -18.16 9.17 1.22
N LEU A 125 -17.97 10.19 0.39
CA LEU A 125 -19.03 11.01 -0.21
C LEU A 125 -19.38 10.54 -1.63
N ASP A 126 -18.96 9.32 -2.02
CA ASP A 126 -19.17 8.74 -3.34
C ASP A 126 -18.57 9.58 -4.50
N VAL A 127 -17.54 10.39 -4.22
CA VAL A 127 -16.77 11.09 -5.25
C VAL A 127 -16.03 10.05 -6.11
N PRO A 128 -16.10 10.13 -7.45
CA PRO A 128 -15.42 9.18 -8.33
C PRO A 128 -13.91 9.09 -8.06
N GLU A 129 -13.35 7.87 -8.10
CA GLU A 129 -11.93 7.66 -7.78
C GLU A 129 -10.99 8.48 -8.68
N GLU A 130 -11.34 8.67 -9.96
CA GLU A 130 -10.57 9.51 -10.90
C GLU A 130 -10.43 10.96 -10.41
N MET A 131 -11.47 11.51 -9.78
CA MET A 131 -11.42 12.85 -9.18
C MET A 131 -10.63 12.86 -7.87
N VAL A 132 -10.75 11.81 -7.07
CA VAL A 132 -9.95 11.66 -5.84
C VAL A 132 -8.46 11.56 -6.18
N GLU A 133 -8.10 10.89 -7.28
CA GLU A 133 -6.73 10.83 -7.79
C GLU A 133 -6.25 12.20 -8.29
N ALA A 134 -7.09 12.96 -8.99
CA ALA A 134 -6.75 14.32 -9.42
C ALA A 134 -6.53 15.27 -8.21
N GLU A 135 -7.40 15.20 -7.20
CA GLU A 135 -7.23 15.91 -5.92
C GLU A 135 -5.94 15.50 -5.21
N ARG A 136 -5.66 14.19 -5.15
CA ARG A 136 -4.42 13.67 -4.55
C ARG A 136 -3.20 14.26 -5.24
N ASP A 137 -3.15 14.20 -6.57
CA ASP A 137 -2.00 14.66 -7.35
C ASP A 137 -1.81 16.18 -7.19
N ALA A 138 -2.90 16.94 -7.14
CA ALA A 138 -2.88 18.36 -6.79
C ALA A 138 -2.27 18.61 -5.40
N TRP A 139 -2.74 17.93 -4.36
CA TRP A 139 -2.23 18.11 -3.01
C TRP A 139 -0.78 17.67 -2.83
N ILE A 140 -0.29 16.71 -3.63
CA ILE A 140 1.12 16.30 -3.62
C ILE A 140 2.00 17.48 -4.07
N LEU A 141 1.55 18.21 -5.09
CA LEU A 141 2.26 19.37 -5.62
C LEU A 141 2.26 20.53 -4.63
N VAL A 142 1.12 20.78 -3.97
CA VAL A 142 1.03 21.78 -2.89
C VAL A 142 1.91 21.40 -1.71
N ALA A 143 1.87 20.14 -1.24
CA ALA A 143 2.68 19.66 -0.13
C ALA A 143 4.19 19.72 -0.43
N ALA A 144 4.59 19.57 -1.69
CA ALA A 144 5.98 19.70 -2.11
C ALA A 144 6.48 21.15 -2.15
N GLN A 145 5.62 22.12 -2.47
CA GLN A 145 6.00 23.54 -2.64
C GLN A 145 5.82 24.38 -1.38
N ILE A 146 4.75 24.13 -0.61
CA ILE A 146 4.35 24.93 0.57
C ILE A 146 3.83 24.00 1.69
N PRO A 147 4.69 23.08 2.21
CA PRO A 147 4.30 22.11 3.24
C PRO A 147 3.76 22.77 4.51
N GLU A 148 4.23 23.97 4.87
CA GLU A 148 3.80 24.71 6.05
C GLU A 148 2.35 25.21 5.98
N ARG A 149 1.78 25.36 4.78
CA ARG A 149 0.37 25.76 4.60
C ARG A 149 -0.58 24.57 4.55
N MET A 150 -0.08 23.33 4.50
CA MET A 150 -0.93 22.14 4.35
C MET A 150 -1.95 22.00 5.47
N ALA A 151 -1.58 22.25 6.72
CA ALA A 151 -2.51 22.16 7.85
C ALA A 151 -3.70 23.12 7.69
N PHE A 152 -3.43 24.36 7.27
CA PHE A 152 -4.46 25.37 7.00
C PHE A 152 -5.40 24.90 5.88
N TYR A 153 -4.85 24.46 4.74
CA TYR A 153 -5.68 24.01 3.62
C TYR A 153 -6.54 22.79 3.97
N MET A 154 -5.98 21.82 4.67
CA MET A 154 -6.72 20.62 5.05
C MET A 154 -7.83 20.93 6.04
N GLU A 155 -7.60 21.79 7.03
CA GLU A 155 -8.64 22.23 7.96
C GLU A 155 -9.78 22.96 7.24
N THR A 156 -9.44 23.86 6.33
CA THR A 156 -10.41 24.59 5.52
C THR A 156 -11.21 23.65 4.61
N LYS A 157 -10.55 22.69 3.94
CA LYS A 157 -11.22 21.70 3.08
C LYS A 157 -12.12 20.75 3.87
N GLU A 158 -11.69 20.30 5.04
CA GLU A 158 -12.54 19.50 5.93
C GLU A 158 -13.80 20.28 6.33
N ARG A 159 -13.66 21.56 6.70
CA ARG A 159 -14.80 22.43 7.04
C ARG A 159 -15.71 22.67 5.84
N GLN A 160 -15.15 22.89 4.65
CA GLN A 160 -15.92 23.04 3.41
C GLN A 160 -16.72 21.77 3.12
N LEU A 161 -16.16 20.57 3.35
CA LEU A 161 -16.90 19.31 3.18
C LEU A 161 -18.05 19.12 4.17
N ASP A 162 -18.21 19.98 5.19
CA ASP A 162 -19.40 20.01 6.03
C ASP A 162 -20.58 20.79 5.42
N ASP A 163 -20.29 21.70 4.48
CA ASP A 163 -21.28 22.49 3.76
C ASP A 163 -21.98 21.65 2.68
N PRO A 164 -23.32 21.55 2.70
CA PRO A 164 -24.09 20.91 1.63
C PRO A 164 -23.79 21.47 0.23
N ASN A 165 -23.57 22.78 0.10
CA ASN A 165 -23.31 23.41 -1.20
C ASN A 165 -22.00 22.91 -1.82
N VAL A 166 -20.96 22.69 -1.01
CA VAL A 166 -19.68 22.15 -1.47
C VAL A 166 -19.83 20.67 -1.88
N ARG A 167 -20.66 19.90 -1.16
CA ARG A 167 -20.93 18.51 -1.56
C ARG A 167 -21.70 18.43 -2.88
N ASP A 168 -22.64 19.35 -3.09
CA ASP A 168 -23.37 19.46 -4.35
C ASP A 168 -22.43 19.90 -5.50
N LEU A 169 -21.47 20.79 -5.23
CA LEU A 169 -20.39 21.13 -6.16
C LEU A 169 -19.59 19.88 -6.59
N TYR A 170 -19.13 19.05 -5.64
CA TYR A 170 -18.42 17.80 -5.97
C TYR A 170 -19.27 16.84 -6.80
N ARG A 171 -20.58 16.79 -6.57
CA ARG A 171 -21.51 15.99 -7.37
C ARG A 171 -21.63 16.53 -8.79
N ASP A 172 -21.79 17.83 -8.96
CA ASP A 172 -21.87 18.46 -10.27
C ASP A 172 -20.58 18.21 -11.07
N LEU A 173 -19.42 18.31 -10.43
CA LEU A 173 -18.13 17.98 -11.03
C LEU A 173 -18.04 16.49 -11.42
N ALA A 174 -18.54 15.59 -10.57
CA ALA A 174 -18.59 14.15 -10.85
C ALA A 174 -19.52 13.78 -12.03
N GLU A 175 -20.54 14.60 -12.31
CA GLU A 175 -21.37 14.43 -13.51
C GLU A 175 -20.62 14.88 -14.77
N ILE A 176 -19.90 16.01 -14.68
CA ILE A 176 -19.13 16.60 -15.79
C ILE A 176 -18.08 15.62 -16.31
N THR A 177 -17.39 14.88 -15.44
CA THR A 177 -16.35 13.92 -15.85
C THR A 177 -16.88 12.79 -16.74
N GLN A 178 -18.19 12.52 -16.68
CA GLN A 178 -18.84 11.47 -17.49
C GLN A 178 -19.21 11.95 -18.89
N TRP A 179 -19.10 13.26 -19.17
CA TRP A 179 -19.53 13.84 -20.44
C TRP A 179 -18.37 13.98 -21.42
N SER A 180 -18.65 13.87 -22.71
CA SER A 180 -17.68 14.17 -23.75
C SER A 180 -17.37 15.67 -23.82
N ALA A 181 -16.20 16.04 -24.33
CA ALA A 181 -15.78 17.44 -24.48
C ALA A 181 -16.76 18.34 -25.27
N ASP A 182 -17.56 17.75 -26.17
CA ASP A 182 -18.53 18.47 -27.00
C ASP A 182 -19.95 18.52 -26.40
N ASP A 183 -20.15 17.95 -25.20
CA ASP A 183 -21.49 17.83 -24.61
C ASP A 183 -22.10 19.22 -24.34
N PRO A 184 -23.33 19.51 -24.83
CA PRO A 184 -23.95 20.82 -24.66
C PRO A 184 -24.29 21.15 -23.20
N ARG A 185 -24.30 20.17 -22.30
CA ARG A 185 -24.57 20.38 -20.87
C ARG A 185 -23.40 21.05 -20.14
N LEU A 186 -22.19 21.05 -20.72
CA LEU A 186 -21.00 21.67 -20.12
C LEU A 186 -21.19 23.18 -19.88
N ASP A 187 -21.88 23.88 -20.77
CA ASP A 187 -22.11 25.33 -20.62
C ASP A 187 -23.06 25.61 -19.44
N GLN A 188 -24.12 24.78 -19.28
CA GLN A 188 -25.04 24.88 -18.16
C GLN A 188 -24.36 24.49 -16.84
N ALA A 189 -23.45 23.52 -16.87
CA ALA A 189 -22.66 23.17 -15.69
C ALA A 189 -21.75 24.33 -15.28
N ALA A 190 -21.09 25.01 -16.23
CA ALA A 190 -20.30 26.21 -15.93
C ALA A 190 -21.15 27.33 -15.32
N GLU A 191 -22.39 27.52 -15.78
CA GLU A 191 -23.32 28.49 -15.19
C GLU A 191 -23.71 28.12 -13.74
N ARG A 192 -23.94 26.83 -13.46
CA ARG A 192 -24.20 26.34 -12.09
C ARG A 192 -22.99 26.54 -11.18
N LEU A 193 -21.78 26.26 -11.67
CA LEU A 193 -20.53 26.49 -10.94
C LEU A 193 -20.35 27.97 -10.60
N ALA A 194 -20.54 28.87 -11.59
CA ALA A 194 -20.47 30.31 -11.35
C ALA A 194 -21.48 30.79 -10.30
N ALA A 195 -22.73 30.29 -10.35
CA ALA A 195 -23.76 30.62 -9.35
C ALA A 195 -23.44 30.09 -7.94
N GLN A 196 -22.64 29.01 -7.82
CA GLN A 196 -22.12 28.54 -6.54
C GLN A 196 -20.95 29.42 -6.07
N PHE A 197 -20.06 29.86 -6.96
CA PHE A 197 -18.97 30.79 -6.62
C PHE A 197 -19.51 32.13 -6.09
N GLU A 198 -20.61 32.64 -6.65
CA GLU A 198 -21.28 33.85 -6.16
C GLU A 198 -21.83 33.76 -4.73
N GLN A 199 -22.02 32.55 -4.20
CA GLN A 199 -22.51 32.34 -2.84
C GLN A 199 -21.37 32.37 -1.80
N VAL A 200 -20.12 32.29 -2.26
CA VAL A 200 -18.93 32.36 -1.42
C VAL A 200 -18.53 33.83 -1.27
N PRO A 201 -18.36 34.35 -0.03
CA PRO A 201 -17.87 35.70 0.20
C PRO A 201 -16.53 35.96 -0.51
N ASP A 202 -16.35 37.15 -1.11
CA ASP A 202 -15.16 37.48 -1.90
C ASP A 202 -13.85 37.34 -1.08
N ASP A 203 -13.90 37.68 0.22
CA ASP A 203 -12.75 37.59 1.14
C ASP A 203 -12.35 36.15 1.49
N ALA A 204 -13.25 35.17 1.33
CA ALA A 204 -12.94 33.77 1.58
C ALA A 204 -11.97 33.20 0.52
N TRP A 205 -12.03 33.71 -0.72
CA TRP A 205 -11.11 33.28 -1.78
C TRP A 205 -9.69 33.81 -1.57
N ASP A 206 -9.55 35.01 -1.00
CA ASP A 206 -8.25 35.66 -0.77
C ASP A 206 -7.36 34.88 0.20
N GLU A 207 -7.95 34.27 1.24
CA GLU A 207 -7.21 33.48 2.22
C GLU A 207 -6.71 32.13 1.64
N GLU A 208 -7.39 31.61 0.62
CA GLU A 208 -7.09 30.32 -0.03
C GLU A 208 -6.19 30.46 -1.26
N MET A 209 -5.81 31.69 -1.66
CA MET A 209 -4.98 31.92 -2.83
C MET A 209 -3.63 31.20 -2.75
N LEU A 210 -3.30 30.53 -3.85
CA LEU A 210 -2.01 29.90 -4.10
C LEU A 210 -1.10 30.83 -4.92
N PRO A 211 0.23 30.71 -4.79
CA PRO A 211 1.18 31.34 -5.71
C PRO A 211 0.79 31.04 -7.16
N GLN A 212 0.86 32.06 -8.04
CA GLN A 212 0.31 31.96 -9.40
C GLN A 212 0.92 30.81 -10.22
N ASP A 213 2.22 30.56 -10.06
CA ASP A 213 2.94 29.46 -10.70
C ASP A 213 2.43 28.08 -10.27
N LEU A 214 2.06 27.94 -8.99
CA LEU A 214 1.42 26.73 -8.48
C LEU A 214 -0.04 26.61 -8.93
N ALA A 215 -0.78 27.72 -8.95
CA ALA A 215 -2.15 27.75 -9.44
C ALA A 215 -2.24 27.35 -10.93
N ASP A 216 -1.35 27.88 -11.78
CA ASP A 216 -1.26 27.53 -13.20
C ASP A 216 -0.96 26.03 -13.40
N LEU A 217 -0.12 25.46 -12.53
CA LEU A 217 0.22 24.04 -12.55
C LEU A 217 -0.98 23.16 -12.17
N LEU A 218 -1.75 23.56 -11.16
CA LEU A 218 -2.97 22.86 -10.73
C LEU A 218 -4.11 22.98 -11.76
N ASP A 219 -4.28 24.14 -12.38
CA ASP A 219 -5.20 24.31 -13.51
C ASP A 219 -4.81 23.39 -14.67
N GLY A 220 -3.51 23.16 -14.89
CA GLY A 220 -2.99 22.16 -15.82
C GLY A 220 -3.44 20.72 -15.51
N VAL A 221 -3.44 20.33 -14.23
CA VAL A 221 -3.92 19.02 -13.77
C VAL A 221 -5.42 18.87 -14.04
N PHE A 222 -6.22 19.91 -13.75
CA PHE A 222 -7.65 19.92 -14.04
C PHE A 222 -7.92 19.78 -15.55
N LEU A 223 -7.19 20.54 -16.38
CA LEU A 223 -7.28 20.49 -17.84
C LEU A 223 -6.95 19.10 -18.42
N SER A 224 -6.04 18.35 -17.81
CA SER A 224 -5.72 16.99 -18.24
C SER A 224 -6.71 15.92 -17.75
N SER A 225 -7.39 16.18 -16.63
CA SER A 225 -8.20 15.18 -15.93
C SER A 225 -9.67 15.23 -16.33
N VAL A 226 -10.17 16.39 -16.78
CA VAL A 226 -11.59 16.57 -17.15
C VAL A 226 -11.72 16.83 -18.66
N PRO A 227 -12.35 15.91 -19.43
CA PRO A 227 -12.45 16.03 -20.89
C PRO A 227 -13.06 17.35 -21.39
N GLY A 228 -14.00 17.93 -20.63
CA GLY A 228 -14.67 19.20 -20.93
C GLY A 228 -14.06 20.45 -20.27
N ALA A 229 -12.93 20.32 -19.56
CA ALA A 229 -12.37 21.39 -18.72
C ALA A 229 -12.21 22.72 -19.47
N ARG A 230 -11.59 22.70 -20.66
CA ARG A 230 -11.35 23.93 -21.43
C ARG A 230 -12.62 24.71 -21.71
N ARG A 231 -13.69 24.01 -22.08
CA ARG A 231 -14.98 24.64 -22.38
C ARG A 231 -15.60 25.26 -21.13
N ILE A 232 -15.50 24.57 -19.99
CA ILE A 232 -15.97 25.09 -18.70
C ILE A 232 -15.19 26.35 -18.32
N LEU A 233 -13.85 26.32 -18.37
CA LEU A 233 -13.03 27.48 -18.02
C LEU A 233 -13.32 28.69 -18.92
N THR A 234 -13.38 28.47 -20.25
CA THR A 234 -13.76 29.55 -21.19
C THR A 234 -15.14 30.11 -20.89
N ARG A 235 -16.09 29.27 -20.46
CA ARG A 235 -17.43 29.74 -20.09
C ARG A 235 -17.43 30.51 -18.76
N LEU A 236 -16.66 30.07 -17.77
CA LEU A 236 -16.48 30.79 -16.49
C LEU A 236 -15.84 32.17 -16.70
N GLU A 237 -14.83 32.27 -17.57
CA GLU A 237 -14.23 33.54 -17.96
C GLU A 237 -15.25 34.51 -18.58
N GLN A 238 -16.13 34.02 -19.47
CA GLN A 238 -17.23 34.81 -20.04
C GLN A 238 -18.25 35.28 -18.98
N LEU A 239 -18.40 34.52 -17.90
CA LEU A 239 -19.25 34.85 -16.76
C LEU A 239 -18.54 35.76 -15.75
N GLY A 240 -17.28 36.16 -16.01
CA GLY A 240 -16.53 37.11 -15.20
C GLY A 240 -15.73 36.49 -14.06
N TRP A 241 -15.35 35.21 -14.16
CA TRP A 241 -14.55 34.50 -13.15
C TRP A 241 -13.17 34.09 -13.68
N THR A 242 -12.15 34.09 -12.82
CA THR A 242 -10.79 33.62 -13.14
C THR A 242 -10.66 32.11 -12.90
N GLY A 243 -10.12 31.39 -13.88
CA GLY A 243 -9.54 30.05 -13.71
C GLY A 243 -10.39 29.02 -12.95
N TRP A 244 -9.71 28.07 -12.32
CA TRP A 244 -10.30 27.04 -11.44
C TRP A 244 -9.67 27.03 -10.04
N THR A 245 -8.36 27.26 -9.94
CA THR A 245 -7.63 27.15 -8.67
C THR A 245 -7.64 28.44 -7.85
N ASN A 246 -7.31 29.59 -8.46
CA ASN A 246 -7.42 30.92 -7.82
C ASN A 246 -8.68 31.62 -8.35
N ILE A 247 -9.83 31.32 -7.74
CA ILE A 247 -11.14 31.84 -8.17
C ILE A 247 -11.33 33.28 -7.67
N GLN A 248 -11.50 34.21 -8.59
CA GLN A 248 -11.75 35.64 -8.33
C GLN A 248 -12.65 36.22 -9.44
N ARG A 249 -13.30 37.35 -9.17
CA ARG A 249 -14.00 38.10 -10.22
C ARG A 249 -13.00 38.81 -11.12
N LEU A 250 -13.16 38.67 -12.43
CA LEU A 250 -12.49 39.50 -13.43
C LEU A 250 -13.07 40.92 -13.34
N GLU A 251 -12.24 41.92 -13.03
CA GLU A 251 -12.69 43.30 -13.13
C GLU A 251 -13.12 43.62 -14.58
N PRO A 252 -14.23 44.35 -14.78
CA PRO A 252 -14.64 44.72 -16.13
C PRO A 252 -13.54 45.56 -16.77
N ALA A 253 -13.07 45.13 -17.94
CA ALA A 253 -12.09 45.88 -18.72
C ALA A 253 -12.59 47.31 -18.95
N GLY A 254 -11.93 48.27 -18.30
CA GLY A 254 -12.19 49.70 -18.44
C GLY A 254 -11.80 50.25 -19.80
#